data_AF-A0A2G6PB00-F1
#
_entry.id   AF-A0A2G6PB00-F1
#
_cell.length_a   1.000
_cell.length_b   1.000
_cell.length_c   1.000
_cell.angle_alpha   90.00
_cell.angle_beta   90.00
_cell.angle_gamma   90.00
#
_symmetry.space_group_name_H-M   'P 1'
#
loop_
_entity.id
_entity.type
_entity.pdbx_description
1 polymer ?
#
loop_
_entity_poly.entity_id
_entity_poly.type
_entity_poly.pdbx_seq_one_letter_code
_entity_poly.pdbx_strand_id
1 'polypeptide(L)'
;MSLKTPIRYPVKFYSWQDNDAPILEDVDGCIKTILKACLVNGYGDKEGAGWTMPFEDDYRMILQRPLRTGNPPDIKIENGVTNGVSSHRIVAQDNPTGLDDSNELSATFLHSRNNSCGQQWYLLATDFACMLFYEMAYYNSSIDGTMQLFYLGSAKKIFDADTEYHFATLSSGNINNGLCTTSSGLFASSSLGFFEMRSGQQLAETDYIEIDIAEKINDGYLAQPVIFGQKVVAPFMVAMTKQLDNTNWGEVTIDGRPFFRCVQGTYRAETAIYTPMDYWEL
;
A
#
# COMPACT_ATOMS: atom_id res chain seq x y z
N MET A 1 11.88 15.01 9.46
CA MET A 1 11.86 16.17 8.54
C MET A 1 10.63 17.01 8.87
N SER A 2 10.78 18.34 8.92
CA SER A 2 9.71 19.25 9.35
C SER A 2 8.71 19.51 8.22
N LEU A 3 7.41 19.62 8.54
CA LEU A 3 6.32 20.01 7.63
C LEU A 3 6.60 21.29 6.82
N LYS A 4 7.56 22.12 7.24
CA LYS A 4 7.84 23.46 6.69
C LYS A 4 8.63 23.44 5.36
N THR A 5 9.30 22.34 5.02
CA THR A 5 10.06 22.20 3.77
C THR A 5 9.98 20.76 3.22
N PRO A 6 8.82 20.34 2.70
CA PRO A 6 8.67 19.00 2.16
C PRO A 6 9.56 18.79 0.93
N ILE A 7 10.20 17.61 0.84
CA ILE A 7 10.93 17.21 -0.36
C ILE A 7 9.98 16.41 -1.25
N ARG A 8 9.92 16.75 -2.54
CA ARG A 8 9.10 16.06 -3.53
C ARG A 8 9.90 14.93 -4.17
N TYR A 9 9.34 13.73 -4.15
CA TYR A 9 9.91 12.55 -4.81
C TYR A 9 9.03 12.15 -5.97
N PRO A 10 9.58 11.96 -7.18
CA PRO A 10 8.80 11.56 -8.35
C PRO A 10 8.16 10.19 -8.12
N VAL A 11 6.94 10.02 -8.63
CA VAL A 11 6.20 8.77 -8.55
C VAL A 11 6.30 8.03 -9.88
N LYS A 12 6.62 6.74 -9.81
CA LYS A 12 6.52 5.81 -10.94
C LYS A 12 5.23 5.02 -10.82
N PHE A 13 4.45 4.99 -11.90
CA PHE A 13 3.19 4.26 -11.99
C PHE A 13 3.31 3.03 -12.89
N TYR A 14 2.82 1.91 -12.40
CA TYR A 14 2.81 0.60 -13.06
C TYR A 14 1.39 0.06 -13.05
N SER A 15 0.99 -0.61 -14.13
CA SER A 15 -0.35 -1.14 -14.32
C SER A 15 -0.29 -2.51 -15.00
N TRP A 16 -1.26 -3.37 -14.64
CA TRP A 16 -1.53 -4.61 -15.33
C TRP A 16 -1.80 -4.47 -16.84
N GLN A 17 -2.17 -3.26 -17.31
CA GLN A 17 -2.42 -2.98 -18.73
C GLN A 17 -1.18 -2.58 -19.52
N ASP A 18 -0.05 -2.37 -18.83
CA ASP A 18 1.20 -2.03 -19.50
C ASP A 18 1.69 -3.20 -20.36
N ASN A 19 2.46 -2.89 -21.41
CA ASN A 19 3.10 -3.90 -22.24
C ASN A 19 4.03 -4.77 -21.40
N ASP A 20 3.94 -6.09 -21.58
CA ASP A 20 4.71 -7.11 -20.84
C ASP A 20 4.55 -7.05 -19.32
N ALA A 21 3.46 -6.47 -18.83
CA ALA A 21 3.12 -6.47 -17.42
C ALA A 21 2.97 -7.91 -16.88
N PRO A 22 3.52 -8.23 -15.70
CA PRO A 22 3.33 -9.54 -15.08
C PRO A 22 1.85 -9.79 -14.75
N ILE A 23 1.43 -11.04 -14.89
CA ILE A 23 0.04 -11.46 -14.63
C ILE A 23 -0.14 -11.71 -13.14
N LEU A 24 -1.21 -11.17 -12.56
CA LEU A 24 -1.65 -11.54 -11.22
C LEU A 24 -2.40 -12.88 -11.28
N GLU A 25 -1.66 -13.95 -11.02
CA GLU A 25 -2.18 -15.32 -10.99
C GLU A 25 -2.56 -15.77 -9.56
N ASP A 26 -3.39 -16.80 -9.45
CA ASP A 26 -3.72 -17.47 -8.18
C ASP A 26 -2.70 -18.60 -7.93
N VAL A 27 -1.43 -18.21 -7.77
CA VAL A 27 -0.29 -19.10 -7.52
C VAL A 27 0.68 -18.44 -6.54
N ASP A 28 1.37 -19.27 -5.76
CA ASP A 28 2.43 -18.78 -4.87
C ASP A 28 3.51 -18.05 -5.68
N GLY A 29 4.03 -16.95 -5.12
CA GLY A 29 5.04 -16.11 -5.77
C GLY A 29 4.49 -14.99 -6.69
N CYS A 30 3.18 -14.94 -6.99
CA CYS A 30 2.65 -13.93 -7.95
C CYS A 30 2.91 -12.47 -7.54
N ILE A 31 2.63 -12.09 -6.28
CA ILE A 31 2.91 -10.74 -5.76
C ILE A 31 4.40 -10.45 -5.73
N LYS A 32 5.24 -11.45 -5.44
CA LYS A 32 6.70 -11.31 -5.50
C LYS A 32 7.13 -10.94 -6.92
N THR A 33 6.61 -11.64 -7.93
CA THR A 33 6.89 -11.37 -9.34
C THR A 33 6.49 -9.95 -9.74
N ILE A 34 5.29 -9.50 -9.35
CA ILE A 34 4.81 -8.12 -9.64
C ILE A 34 5.72 -7.09 -8.98
N LEU A 35 6.01 -7.24 -7.69
CA LEU A 35 6.86 -6.31 -6.95
C LEU A 35 8.29 -6.29 -7.50
N LYS A 36 8.87 -7.45 -7.84
CA LYS A 36 10.22 -7.52 -8.44
C LYS A 36 10.26 -6.83 -9.80
N ALA A 37 9.25 -7.03 -10.63
CA ALA A 37 9.13 -6.37 -11.93
C ALA A 37 9.00 -4.85 -11.78
N CYS A 38 8.11 -4.37 -10.89
CA CYS A 38 7.90 -2.93 -10.75
C CYS A 38 9.03 -2.21 -9.99
N LEU A 39 9.56 -2.82 -8.92
CA LEU A 39 10.46 -2.13 -8.01
C LEU A 39 11.94 -2.30 -8.37
N VAL A 40 12.32 -3.45 -8.94
CA VAL A 40 13.73 -3.83 -9.14
C VAL A 40 14.08 -3.86 -10.63
N ASN A 41 13.43 -4.72 -11.41
CA ASN A 41 13.88 -5.06 -12.76
C ASN A 41 13.34 -4.12 -13.85
N GLY A 42 12.11 -3.63 -13.69
CA GLY A 42 11.32 -3.15 -14.82
C GLY A 42 10.68 -4.29 -15.62
N TYR A 43 9.86 -3.93 -16.59
CA TYR A 43 9.26 -4.82 -17.57
C TYR A 43 8.81 -4.01 -18.80
N GLY A 44 8.76 -4.65 -19.98
CA GLY A 44 8.49 -3.97 -21.24
C GLY A 44 9.41 -2.75 -21.42
N ASP A 45 8.80 -1.57 -21.62
CA ASP A 45 9.50 -0.29 -21.74
C ASP A 45 9.63 0.48 -20.41
N LYS A 46 9.14 -0.08 -19.28
CA LYS A 46 9.17 0.58 -17.97
C LYS A 46 10.36 0.12 -17.15
N GLU A 47 11.19 1.08 -16.73
CA GLU A 47 12.27 0.83 -15.77
C GLU A 47 11.74 0.50 -14.37
N GLY A 48 12.47 -0.31 -13.62
CA GLY A 48 12.18 -0.56 -12.21
C GLY A 48 12.28 0.71 -11.36
N ALA A 49 11.63 0.72 -10.19
CA ALA A 49 11.61 1.86 -9.29
C ALA A 49 12.96 2.16 -8.60
N GLY A 50 13.98 1.34 -8.82
CA GLY A 50 15.33 1.52 -8.30
C GLY A 50 15.57 0.84 -6.96
N TRP A 51 14.59 0.10 -6.45
CA TRP A 51 14.74 -0.69 -5.23
C TRP A 51 15.69 -1.86 -5.48
N THR A 52 16.38 -2.31 -4.45
CA THR A 52 17.26 -3.48 -4.51
C THR A 52 16.65 -4.67 -3.81
N MET A 53 17.09 -5.87 -4.22
CA MET A 53 16.61 -7.13 -3.67
C MET A 53 17.82 -8.00 -3.31
N PRO A 54 18.41 -7.83 -2.11
CA PRO A 54 19.63 -8.54 -1.72
C PRO A 54 19.47 -10.06 -1.62
N PHE A 55 18.24 -10.54 -1.35
CA PHE A 55 17.97 -11.96 -1.17
C PHE A 55 16.66 -12.36 -1.85
N GLU A 56 16.65 -13.53 -2.49
CA GLU A 56 15.45 -14.12 -3.07
C GLU A 56 15.52 -15.65 -3.17
N ASP A 57 14.35 -16.28 -3.12
CA ASP A 57 14.10 -17.65 -3.56
C ASP A 57 12.75 -17.70 -4.30
N ASP A 58 12.23 -18.88 -4.65
CA ASP A 58 10.99 -18.99 -5.44
C ASP A 58 9.78 -18.26 -4.83
N TYR A 59 9.71 -18.15 -3.51
CA TYR A 59 8.52 -17.70 -2.78
C TYR A 59 8.76 -16.47 -1.91
N ARG A 60 10.03 -16.12 -1.67
CA ARG A 60 10.45 -15.08 -0.75
C ARG A 60 11.38 -14.09 -1.41
N MET A 61 11.32 -12.85 -0.96
CA MET A 61 12.34 -11.86 -1.27
C MET A 61 12.47 -10.84 -0.15
N ILE A 62 13.63 -10.22 -0.07
CA ILE A 62 13.85 -9.04 0.77
C ILE A 62 14.04 -7.84 -0.14
N LEU A 63 13.25 -6.79 0.06
CA LEU A 63 13.30 -5.54 -0.67
C LEU A 63 13.97 -4.45 0.18
N GLN A 64 14.81 -3.67 -0.47
CA GLN A 64 15.47 -2.50 0.10
C GLN A 64 15.13 -1.28 -0.74
N ARG A 65 14.55 -0.28 -0.10
CA ARG A 65 14.22 0.98 -0.77
C ARG A 65 15.48 1.82 -1.06
N PRO A 66 15.48 2.64 -2.11
CA PRO A 66 16.60 3.52 -2.44
C PRO A 66 16.96 4.52 -1.34
N LEU A 67 15.96 5.20 -0.76
CA LEU A 67 16.18 6.22 0.27
C LEU A 67 16.38 5.57 1.64
N ARG A 68 17.64 5.45 2.07
CA ARG A 68 18.01 4.80 3.34
C ARG A 68 18.30 5.72 4.53
N THR A 69 17.91 6.99 4.46
CA THR A 69 18.04 7.92 5.60
C THR A 69 17.25 7.40 6.80
N GLY A 70 17.86 7.40 7.98
CA GLY A 70 17.24 7.01 9.25
C GLY A 70 17.36 5.53 9.66
N ASN A 71 17.96 4.67 8.85
CA ASN A 71 17.95 3.20 9.00
C ASN A 71 16.55 2.56 8.83
N PRO A 72 15.96 2.64 7.62
CA PRO A 72 14.72 1.94 7.31
C PRO A 72 14.86 0.43 7.39
N PRO A 73 13.80 -0.28 7.82
CA PRO A 73 13.75 -1.71 7.74
C PRO A 73 13.70 -2.13 6.28
N ASP A 74 14.26 -3.31 6.06
CA ASP A 74 14.12 -4.03 4.82
C ASP A 74 12.84 -4.86 4.90
N ILE A 75 12.26 -5.12 3.74
CA ILE A 75 10.89 -5.63 3.67
C ILE A 75 10.94 -7.01 3.06
N LYS A 76 10.69 -8.01 3.89
CA LYS A 76 10.57 -9.38 3.45
C LYS A 76 9.14 -9.67 3.04
N ILE A 77 8.99 -10.22 1.84
CA ILE A 77 7.74 -10.74 1.30
C ILE A 77 7.87 -12.26 1.30
N GLU A 78 6.89 -12.95 1.88
CA GLU A 78 6.78 -14.41 1.85
C GLU A 78 5.43 -14.79 1.25
N ASN A 79 5.45 -15.42 0.08
CA ASN A 79 4.25 -15.91 -0.58
C ASN A 79 4.07 -17.39 -0.24
N GLY A 80 2.93 -17.76 0.34
CA GLY A 80 2.66 -19.17 0.57
C GLY A 80 1.36 -19.45 1.31
N VAL A 81 1.12 -20.74 1.52
CA VAL A 81 -0.07 -21.22 2.23
C VAL A 81 0.16 -21.16 3.74
N THR A 82 -0.60 -20.31 4.44
CA THR A 82 -0.67 -20.28 5.90
C THR A 82 -2.02 -20.85 6.34
N ASN A 83 -2.03 -21.91 7.14
CA ASN A 83 -3.26 -22.56 7.63
C ASN A 83 -4.28 -22.95 6.53
N GLY A 84 -3.78 -23.34 5.35
CA GLY A 84 -4.62 -23.73 4.20
C GLY A 84 -5.19 -22.55 3.40
N VAL A 85 -4.80 -21.33 3.72
CA VAL A 85 -5.16 -20.11 2.97
C VAL A 85 -3.91 -19.54 2.31
N SER A 86 -3.95 -19.34 0.99
CA SER A 86 -2.91 -18.61 0.27
C SER A 86 -2.88 -17.17 0.77
N SER A 87 -1.73 -16.74 1.29
CA SER A 87 -1.55 -15.40 1.85
C SER A 87 -0.15 -14.87 1.54
N HIS A 88 -0.02 -13.55 1.58
CA HIS A 88 1.28 -12.88 1.48
C HIS A 88 1.65 -12.34 2.85
N ARG A 89 2.69 -12.92 3.46
CA ARG A 89 3.24 -12.39 4.70
C ARG A 89 4.24 -11.30 4.37
N ILE A 90 4.02 -10.13 4.93
CA ILE A 90 4.86 -8.95 4.78
C ILE A 90 5.52 -8.71 6.12
N VAL A 91 6.85 -8.64 6.13
CA VAL A 91 7.65 -8.54 7.35
C VAL A 91 8.62 -7.39 7.23
N ALA A 92 8.69 -6.55 8.26
CA ALA A 92 9.78 -5.58 8.41
C ALA A 92 10.93 -6.21 9.19
N GLN A 93 12.14 -6.08 8.68
CA GLN A 93 13.36 -6.60 9.31
C GLN A 93 14.41 -5.49 9.44
N ASP A 94 15.18 -5.52 10.52
CA ASP A 94 16.32 -4.61 10.67
C ASP A 94 17.58 -5.26 10.13
N ASN A 95 18.07 -4.80 8.99
CA ASN A 95 19.31 -5.26 8.35
C ASN A 95 19.44 -6.81 8.29
N PRO A 96 18.49 -7.51 7.65
CA PRO A 96 18.49 -8.96 7.56
C PRO A 96 19.75 -9.49 6.88
N THR A 97 20.25 -10.62 7.36
CA THR A 97 21.44 -11.31 6.84
C THR A 97 21.13 -12.40 5.81
N GLY A 98 19.84 -12.71 5.62
CA GLY A 98 19.35 -13.69 4.66
C GLY A 98 17.84 -13.92 4.79
N LEU A 99 17.29 -14.80 3.96
CA LEU A 99 15.84 -15.11 3.96
C LEU A 99 15.37 -15.81 5.23
N ASP A 100 16.26 -16.52 5.92
CA ASP A 100 15.95 -17.26 7.14
C ASP A 100 16.28 -16.46 8.42
N ASP A 101 16.58 -15.17 8.28
CA ASP A 101 16.79 -14.29 9.43
C ASP A 101 15.50 -14.16 10.25
N SER A 102 15.58 -14.46 11.54
CA SER A 102 14.44 -14.44 12.46
C SER A 102 14.23 -13.10 13.16
N ASN A 103 15.09 -12.10 12.88
CA ASN A 103 14.99 -10.77 13.49
C ASN A 103 13.91 -9.93 12.78
N GLU A 104 12.66 -10.19 13.14
CA GLU A 104 11.50 -9.50 12.63
C GLU A 104 11.09 -8.37 13.60
N LEU A 105 10.80 -7.19 13.05
CA LEU A 105 10.31 -6.06 13.83
C LEU A 105 8.77 -6.09 13.92
N SER A 106 8.13 -6.38 12.79
CA SER A 106 6.67 -6.50 12.67
C SER A 106 6.30 -7.31 11.43
N ALA A 107 5.09 -7.84 11.41
CA ALA A 107 4.58 -8.58 10.27
C ALA A 107 3.05 -8.48 10.13
N THR A 108 2.58 -8.62 8.90
CA THR A 108 1.15 -8.68 8.56
C THR A 108 0.89 -9.66 7.44
N PHE A 109 -0.32 -10.20 7.36
CA PHE A 109 -0.75 -11.08 6.27
C PHE A 109 -1.76 -10.39 5.37
N LEU A 110 -1.47 -10.33 4.08
CA LEU A 110 -2.40 -9.91 3.04
C LEU A 110 -3.06 -11.13 2.40
N HIS A 111 -4.25 -10.96 1.84
CA HIS A 111 -4.94 -12.03 1.13
C HIS A 111 -4.31 -12.24 -0.25
N SER A 112 -4.21 -13.50 -0.68
CA SER A 112 -3.86 -13.78 -2.08
C SER A 112 -5.05 -13.56 -3.01
N ARG A 113 -4.76 -13.41 -4.29
CA ARG A 113 -5.79 -13.47 -5.33
C ARG A 113 -6.52 -14.81 -5.26
N ASN A 114 -7.80 -14.81 -5.61
CA ASN A 114 -8.59 -16.00 -5.92
C ASN A 114 -8.92 -16.00 -7.42
N ASN A 115 -8.95 -17.16 -8.07
CA ASN A 115 -9.37 -17.32 -9.46
C ASN A 115 -10.77 -16.78 -9.81
N SER A 116 -11.65 -16.54 -8.84
CA SER A 116 -12.92 -15.86 -9.05
C SER A 116 -12.79 -14.34 -9.28
N CYS A 117 -11.64 -13.73 -8.99
CA CYS A 117 -11.39 -12.31 -9.23
C CYS A 117 -10.63 -12.07 -10.53
N GLY A 118 -10.68 -10.83 -11.02
CA GLY A 118 -9.85 -10.42 -12.14
C GLY A 118 -8.36 -10.40 -11.78
N GLN A 119 -7.57 -9.94 -12.73
CA GLN A 119 -6.10 -9.92 -12.65
C GLN A 119 -5.57 -8.49 -12.49
N GLN A 120 -6.45 -7.54 -12.11
CA GLN A 120 -6.08 -6.14 -12.12
C GLN A 120 -5.16 -5.82 -10.94
N TRP A 121 -4.10 -5.09 -11.23
CA TRP A 121 -3.21 -4.52 -10.24
C TRP A 121 -2.60 -3.20 -10.73
N TYR A 122 -2.26 -2.36 -9.78
CA TYR A 122 -1.61 -1.07 -10.01
C TYR A 122 -0.58 -0.85 -8.91
N LEU A 123 0.58 -0.29 -9.25
CA LEU A 123 1.61 0.03 -8.27
C LEU A 123 2.14 1.44 -8.48
N LEU A 124 2.20 2.21 -7.40
CA LEU A 124 2.85 3.50 -7.34
C LEU A 124 4.09 3.39 -6.47
N ALA A 125 5.25 3.83 -6.95
CA ALA A 125 6.51 3.74 -6.21
C ALA A 125 7.32 5.04 -6.26
N THR A 126 8.05 5.26 -5.18
CA THR A 126 9.04 6.33 -4.99
C THR A 126 10.30 5.72 -4.34
N ASP A 127 11.31 6.55 -4.11
CA ASP A 127 12.55 6.12 -3.43
C ASP A 127 12.34 5.73 -1.97
N PHE A 128 11.23 6.13 -1.34
CA PHE A 128 11.00 5.92 0.09
C PHE A 128 9.77 5.06 0.42
N ALA A 129 8.86 4.88 -0.54
CA ALA A 129 7.64 4.13 -0.36
C ALA A 129 7.08 3.56 -1.67
N CYS A 130 6.28 2.50 -1.56
CA CYS A 130 5.43 2.02 -2.64
C CYS A 130 4.02 1.71 -2.13
N MET A 131 3.07 1.69 -3.05
CA MET A 131 1.68 1.35 -2.79
C MET A 131 1.16 0.44 -3.89
N LEU A 132 0.67 -0.74 -3.50
CA LEU A 132 0.16 -1.75 -4.40
C LEU A 132 -1.35 -1.90 -4.22
N PHE A 133 -2.06 -1.84 -5.33
CA PHE A 133 -3.48 -2.14 -5.48
C PHE A 133 -3.57 -3.45 -6.27
N TYR A 134 -4.34 -4.43 -5.79
CA TYR A 134 -4.58 -5.66 -6.56
C TYR A 134 -5.92 -6.27 -6.22
N GLU A 135 -6.57 -6.89 -7.20
CA GLU A 135 -7.84 -7.58 -6.96
C GLU A 135 -7.67 -8.82 -6.09
N MET A 136 -8.53 -8.96 -5.08
CA MET A 136 -8.61 -10.10 -4.18
C MET A 136 -10.07 -10.52 -3.96
N ALA A 137 -10.29 -11.77 -3.53
CA ALA A 137 -11.60 -12.20 -3.00
C ALA A 137 -11.52 -12.33 -1.48
N TYR A 138 -12.50 -11.74 -0.79
CA TYR A 138 -12.76 -12.10 0.61
C TYR A 138 -13.55 -13.41 0.68
N TYR A 139 -13.09 -14.34 1.53
CA TYR A 139 -13.64 -15.68 1.67
C TYR A 139 -15.17 -15.66 1.78
N ASN A 140 -15.85 -16.40 0.88
CA ASN A 140 -17.31 -16.58 0.86
C ASN A 140 -18.16 -15.35 0.50
N SER A 141 -17.58 -14.37 -0.21
CA SER A 141 -18.32 -13.23 -0.74
C SER A 141 -18.29 -13.24 -2.27
N SER A 142 -19.45 -13.16 -2.90
CA SER A 142 -19.65 -13.04 -4.36
C SER A 142 -19.26 -11.65 -4.88
N ILE A 143 -18.20 -11.05 -4.33
CA ILE A 143 -17.81 -9.67 -4.61
C ILE A 143 -16.65 -9.71 -5.59
N ASP A 144 -17.01 -9.78 -6.87
CA ASP A 144 -16.09 -9.52 -7.96
C ASP A 144 -15.56 -8.07 -7.83
N GLY A 145 -14.24 -7.87 -7.92
CA GLY A 145 -13.63 -6.54 -8.04
C GLY A 145 -13.26 -5.80 -6.75
N THR A 146 -13.06 -6.47 -5.61
CA THR A 146 -12.47 -5.79 -4.44
C THR A 146 -10.96 -5.64 -4.62
N MET A 147 -10.44 -4.41 -4.65
CA MET A 147 -8.99 -4.19 -4.61
C MET A 147 -8.47 -4.18 -3.17
N GLN A 148 -7.51 -5.05 -2.89
CA GLN A 148 -6.62 -4.93 -1.75
C GLN A 148 -5.65 -3.78 -2.01
N LEU A 149 -5.50 -2.92 -1.01
CA LEU A 149 -4.50 -1.88 -0.99
C LEU A 149 -3.50 -2.14 0.13
N PHE A 150 -2.22 -2.06 -0.23
CA PHE A 150 -1.08 -2.21 0.67
C PHE A 150 -0.10 -1.06 0.45
N TYR A 151 0.23 -0.34 1.52
CA TYR A 151 1.25 0.70 1.51
C TYR A 151 2.48 0.26 2.31
N LEU A 152 3.64 0.54 1.75
CA LEU A 152 4.95 0.23 2.30
C LEU A 152 5.85 1.46 2.23
N GLY A 153 6.32 1.98 3.37
CA GLY A 153 7.42 2.93 3.37
C GLY A 153 7.38 3.98 4.48
N SER A 154 8.08 5.09 4.27
CA SER A 154 8.04 6.23 5.18
C SER A 154 6.95 7.21 4.75
N ALA A 155 6.31 7.89 5.69
CA ALA A 155 5.34 8.92 5.40
C ALA A 155 5.72 10.24 6.09
N LYS A 156 5.15 11.34 5.61
CA LYS A 156 5.46 12.69 6.07
C LYS A 156 5.03 12.86 7.52
N LYS A 157 5.94 13.28 8.39
CA LYS A 157 5.68 13.45 9.83
C LYS A 157 5.08 14.82 10.14
N ILE A 158 4.13 14.85 11.08
CA ILE A 158 3.54 16.06 11.66
C ILE A 158 4.36 16.55 12.85
N PHE A 159 4.81 15.61 13.70
CA PHE A 159 5.62 15.88 14.88
C PHE A 159 6.97 15.17 14.79
N ASP A 160 8.02 15.73 15.41
CA ASP A 160 9.37 15.12 15.53
C ASP A 160 9.37 13.92 16.51
N ALA A 161 8.56 12.90 16.23
CA ALA A 161 8.66 11.63 16.92
C ALA A 161 9.71 10.74 16.21
N ASP A 162 10.57 10.10 17.00
CA ASP A 162 11.64 9.17 16.59
C ASP A 162 11.13 7.86 15.93
N THR A 163 9.85 7.79 15.59
CA THR A 163 9.21 6.62 14.99
C THR A 163 9.18 6.79 13.49
N GLU A 164 9.82 5.88 12.77
CA GLU A 164 9.84 5.82 11.31
C GLU A 164 9.42 4.44 10.86
N TYR A 165 8.94 4.39 9.62
CA TYR A 165 8.61 3.20 8.83
C TYR A 165 7.24 2.63 9.15
N HIS A 166 6.41 2.62 8.11
CA HIS A 166 5.00 2.34 8.24
C HIS A 166 4.48 1.38 7.18
N PHE A 167 3.68 0.43 7.64
CA PHE A 167 2.77 -0.34 6.80
C PHE A 167 1.37 0.19 6.97
N ALA A 168 0.60 0.21 5.90
CA ALA A 168 -0.82 0.50 5.99
C ALA A 168 -1.59 -0.71 5.45
N THR A 169 -2.33 -1.36 6.35
CA THR A 169 -3.31 -2.44 6.09
C THR A 169 -4.31 -2.48 7.25
N LEU A 170 -5.54 -2.97 7.04
CA LEU A 170 -6.52 -3.06 8.13
C LEU A 170 -6.35 -4.36 8.91
N SER A 171 -5.94 -4.30 10.17
CA SER A 171 -6.02 -5.45 11.10
C SER A 171 -7.48 -5.74 11.45
N SER A 172 -7.95 -6.97 11.28
CA SER A 172 -9.24 -7.41 11.84
C SER A 172 -9.09 -8.16 13.18
N GLY A 173 -7.87 -8.25 13.73
CA GLY A 173 -7.56 -8.98 14.96
C GLY A 173 -6.63 -8.24 15.94
N ASN A 174 -6.51 -8.79 17.16
CA ASN A 174 -5.59 -8.29 18.19
C ASN A 174 -4.14 -8.37 17.70
N ILE A 175 -3.42 -7.25 17.78
CA ILE A 175 -2.00 -7.19 17.45
C ILE A 175 -1.23 -7.66 18.67
N ASN A 176 -0.53 -8.79 18.52
CA ASN A 176 0.33 -9.33 19.57
C ASN A 176 1.76 -9.21 19.10
N ASN A 177 2.59 -8.44 19.81
CA ASN A 177 4.02 -8.30 19.54
C ASN A 177 4.35 -7.94 18.07
N GLY A 178 3.60 -7.01 17.47
CA GLY A 178 3.85 -6.55 16.09
C GLY A 178 3.40 -7.50 14.98
N LEU A 179 2.72 -8.61 15.30
CA LEU A 179 2.11 -9.51 14.34
C LEU A 179 0.60 -9.28 14.22
N CYS A 180 0.12 -9.09 13.00
CA CYS A 180 -1.29 -9.15 12.62
C CYS A 180 -1.57 -10.46 11.89
N THR A 181 -2.50 -11.29 12.38
CA THR A 181 -2.81 -12.63 11.80
C THR A 181 -3.83 -12.60 10.66
N THR A 182 -4.58 -11.51 10.51
CA THR A 182 -5.58 -11.32 9.46
C THR A 182 -5.64 -9.83 9.13
N SER A 183 -5.15 -9.45 7.94
CA SER A 183 -5.35 -8.09 7.45
C SER A 183 -6.20 -8.05 6.18
N SER A 184 -7.28 -7.28 6.25
CA SER A 184 -7.99 -6.83 5.07
C SER A 184 -7.17 -5.72 4.42
N GLY A 185 -7.29 -5.52 3.10
CA GLY A 185 -6.71 -4.33 2.46
C GLY A 185 -7.05 -3.03 3.20
N LEU A 186 -6.33 -1.96 2.92
CA LEU A 186 -6.38 -0.71 3.69
C LEU A 186 -7.79 -0.23 4.09
N PHE A 187 -8.85 -0.55 3.34
CA PHE A 187 -10.22 -0.34 3.80
C PHE A 187 -10.91 -1.68 4.08
N ALA A 188 -11.58 -1.77 5.22
CA ALA A 188 -12.77 -2.59 5.37
C ALA A 188 -13.74 -1.84 6.26
N SER A 189 -15.02 -1.87 5.87
CA SER A 189 -16.14 -1.29 6.62
C SER A 189 -15.79 0.01 7.37
N SER A 190 -15.46 1.07 6.62
CA SER A 190 -15.27 2.47 7.09
C SER A 190 -14.04 2.80 7.94
N SER A 191 -12.99 1.97 7.93
CA SER A 191 -11.75 2.21 8.71
C SER A 191 -10.49 2.01 7.87
N LEU A 192 -9.42 2.70 8.27
CA LEU A 192 -8.09 2.70 7.66
C LEU A 192 -7.05 2.28 8.70
N GLY A 193 -6.49 1.08 8.56
CA GLY A 193 -5.51 0.56 9.52
C GLY A 193 -4.06 0.91 9.17
N PHE A 194 -3.26 1.21 10.21
CA PHE A 194 -1.85 1.57 10.03
C PHE A 194 -0.98 1.02 11.16
N PHE A 195 0.20 0.54 10.78
CA PHE A 195 1.16 -0.10 11.67
C PHE A 195 2.51 0.58 11.56
N GLU A 196 3.10 0.86 12.71
CA GLU A 196 4.50 1.26 12.79
C GLU A 196 5.40 0.03 12.80
N MET A 197 6.37 -0.03 11.89
CA MET A 197 7.11 -1.25 11.66
C MET A 197 8.04 -1.64 12.81
N ARG A 198 8.62 -0.65 13.50
CA ARG A 198 9.64 -0.88 14.52
C ARG A 198 9.05 -1.12 15.91
N SER A 199 7.95 -0.43 16.25
CA SER A 199 7.25 -0.64 17.52
C SER A 199 6.18 -1.72 17.45
N GLY A 200 5.77 -2.11 16.23
CA GLY A 200 4.66 -3.03 16.01
C GLY A 200 3.31 -2.48 16.48
N GLN A 201 3.22 -1.19 16.79
CA GLN A 201 2.02 -0.56 17.30
C GLN A 201 1.10 -0.12 16.16
N GLN A 202 -0.21 -0.33 16.34
CA GLN A 202 -1.22 0.29 15.49
C GLN A 202 -1.39 1.75 15.86
N LEU A 203 -1.27 2.63 14.87
CA LEU A 203 -1.43 4.07 15.07
C LEU A 203 -2.80 4.50 14.54
N ALA A 204 -3.84 4.17 15.32
CA ALA A 204 -5.25 4.51 15.11
C ALA A 204 -5.92 3.97 13.83
N GLU A 205 -7.25 3.92 13.84
CA GLU A 205 -8.08 3.38 12.75
C GLU A 205 -8.65 4.43 11.80
N THR A 206 -8.65 5.73 12.13
CA THR A 206 -8.89 6.88 11.23
C THR A 206 -8.90 8.21 12.02
N ASP A 207 -8.14 9.22 11.56
CA ASP A 207 -8.42 10.66 11.83
C ASP A 207 -8.36 11.42 10.48
N TYR A 208 -9.36 12.25 10.15
CA TYR A 208 -9.36 13.09 8.95
C TYR A 208 -9.07 14.55 9.30
N ILE A 209 -8.35 15.28 8.44
CA ILE A 209 -8.38 16.74 8.50
C ILE A 209 -9.64 17.21 7.78
N GLU A 210 -10.60 17.74 8.53
CA GLU A 210 -11.70 18.47 7.92
C GLU A 210 -11.19 19.79 7.35
N ILE A 211 -11.16 19.90 6.02
CA ILE A 211 -11.00 21.20 5.34
C ILE A 211 -12.40 21.81 5.24
N ASP A 212 -12.53 23.06 5.70
CA ASP A 212 -13.79 23.80 5.70
C ASP A 212 -14.39 23.85 4.27
N ILE A 213 -15.70 23.60 4.19
CA ILE A 213 -16.42 23.01 3.04
C ILE A 213 -16.65 24.03 1.89
N ALA A 214 -15.87 25.11 1.86
CA ALA A 214 -16.02 26.17 0.87
C ALA A 214 -15.22 25.91 -0.43
N GLU A 215 -14.21 25.04 -0.40
CA GLU A 215 -13.38 24.75 -1.57
C GLU A 215 -13.89 23.48 -2.29
N LYS A 216 -14.72 23.69 -3.30
CA LYS A 216 -14.92 22.68 -4.35
C LYS A 216 -13.62 22.56 -5.12
N ILE A 217 -12.97 21.42 -5.01
CA ILE A 217 -11.96 21.00 -5.98
C ILE A 217 -12.69 20.72 -7.30
N ASN A 218 -12.21 21.29 -8.40
CA ASN A 218 -12.90 21.18 -9.70
C ASN A 218 -13.04 19.72 -10.14
N ASP A 219 -14.10 19.42 -10.90
CA ASP A 219 -14.60 18.11 -11.34
C ASP A 219 -15.56 17.38 -10.39
N GLY A 220 -15.96 18.00 -9.28
CA GLY A 220 -17.08 17.53 -8.44
C GLY A 220 -16.72 16.42 -7.45
N TYR A 221 -15.44 16.07 -7.35
CA TYR A 221 -14.92 15.12 -6.36
C TYR A 221 -14.36 15.86 -5.15
N LEU A 222 -14.93 15.58 -3.97
CA LEU A 222 -14.48 16.11 -2.70
C LEU A 222 -13.60 15.07 -2.01
N ALA A 223 -12.33 15.37 -1.79
CA ALA A 223 -11.39 14.49 -1.08
C ALA A 223 -10.63 15.27 0.01
N GLN A 224 -10.25 14.59 1.09
CA GLN A 224 -9.51 15.13 2.22
C GLN A 224 -8.17 14.42 2.41
N PRO A 225 -7.12 15.14 2.85
CA PRO A 225 -5.90 14.53 3.34
C PRO A 225 -6.17 13.64 4.56
N VAL A 226 -5.43 12.54 4.66
CA VAL A 226 -5.52 11.61 5.79
C VAL A 226 -4.37 11.87 6.76
N ILE A 227 -4.70 11.93 8.06
CA ILE A 227 -3.71 11.90 9.14
C ILE A 227 -3.82 10.58 9.91
N PHE A 228 -2.69 9.94 10.18
CA PHE A 228 -2.64 8.77 11.05
C PHE A 228 -2.26 9.14 12.47
N GLY A 229 -3.18 8.89 13.41
CA GLY A 229 -2.95 9.04 14.85
C GLY A 229 -2.35 10.39 15.26
N GLN A 230 -2.74 11.47 14.56
CA GLN A 230 -2.20 12.83 14.70
C GLN A 230 -0.70 13.00 14.41
N LYS A 231 0.00 11.97 13.93
CA LYS A 231 1.46 11.94 13.83
C LYS A 231 1.99 12.02 12.39
N VAL A 232 1.23 11.55 11.42
CA VAL A 232 1.72 11.29 10.06
C VAL A 232 0.67 11.71 9.03
N VAL A 233 1.09 12.31 7.92
CA VAL A 233 0.23 12.63 6.77
C VAL A 233 0.41 11.57 5.70
N ALA A 234 -0.69 10.99 5.22
CA ALA A 234 -0.68 10.03 4.13
C ALA A 234 -0.30 10.72 2.80
N PRO A 235 0.36 10.00 1.87
CA PRO A 235 0.63 10.53 0.53
C PRO A 235 -0.61 10.55 -0.39
N PHE A 236 -1.80 10.16 0.10
CA PHE A 236 -3.05 10.07 -0.66
C PHE A 236 -4.19 10.79 0.05
N MET A 237 -5.27 11.03 -0.70
CA MET A 237 -6.51 11.60 -0.19
C MET A 237 -7.64 10.58 -0.22
N VAL A 238 -8.66 10.82 0.59
CA VAL A 238 -9.84 9.97 0.73
C VAL A 238 -11.09 10.79 0.44
N ALA A 239 -12.03 10.23 -0.32
CA ALA A 239 -13.29 10.90 -0.64
C ALA A 239 -14.08 11.26 0.62
N MET A 240 -14.54 12.51 0.71
CA MET A 240 -15.42 12.97 1.80
C MET A 240 -16.84 12.42 1.69
N THR A 241 -17.27 12.15 0.46
CA THR A 241 -18.61 11.67 0.16
C THR A 241 -18.55 10.25 -0.36
N LYS A 242 -19.59 9.50 -0.03
CA LYS A 242 -19.85 8.18 -0.58
C LYS A 242 -20.01 8.29 -2.09
N GLN A 243 -19.19 7.56 -2.82
CA GLN A 243 -19.29 7.42 -4.27
C GLN A 243 -20.09 6.16 -4.57
N LEU A 244 -20.88 6.19 -5.64
CA LEU A 244 -21.77 5.11 -6.08
C LEU A 244 -21.29 4.51 -7.41
N ASP A 245 -20.03 4.76 -7.77
CA ASP A 245 -19.43 4.35 -9.03
C ASP A 245 -18.33 3.33 -8.76
N ASN A 246 -18.79 2.08 -8.57
CA ASN A 246 -18.02 0.91 -8.17
C ASN A 246 -16.98 0.45 -9.22
N THR A 247 -17.01 0.99 -10.43
CA THR A 247 -16.27 0.44 -11.57
C THR A 247 -15.08 1.27 -12.02
N ASN A 248 -14.86 2.42 -11.39
CA ASN A 248 -14.00 3.44 -11.98
C ASN A 248 -12.63 3.50 -11.27
N TRP A 249 -11.79 2.53 -11.65
CA TRP A 249 -10.36 2.49 -11.35
C TRP A 249 -9.60 3.15 -12.48
N GLY A 250 -8.75 4.12 -12.19
CA GLY A 250 -7.99 4.77 -13.24
C GLY A 250 -7.50 6.16 -12.92
N GLU A 251 -6.93 6.78 -13.93
CA GLU A 251 -6.37 8.12 -13.83
C GLU A 251 -7.48 9.16 -13.84
N VAL A 252 -7.42 10.09 -12.89
CA VAL A 252 -8.28 11.26 -12.81
C VAL A 252 -7.42 12.49 -12.59
N THR A 253 -7.94 13.66 -12.96
CA THR A 253 -7.28 14.94 -12.67
C THR A 253 -8.05 15.66 -11.58
N ILE A 254 -7.35 16.22 -10.61
CA ILE A 254 -7.89 16.99 -9.50
C ILE A 254 -7.07 18.28 -9.44
N ASP A 255 -7.71 19.42 -9.69
CA ASP A 255 -7.06 20.74 -9.79
C ASP A 255 -5.80 20.76 -10.68
N GLY A 256 -5.86 20.05 -11.82
CA GLY A 256 -4.75 19.98 -12.78
C GLY A 256 -3.61 19.02 -12.41
N ARG A 257 -3.74 18.30 -11.29
CA ARG A 257 -2.77 17.29 -10.84
C ARG A 257 -3.30 15.87 -11.11
N PRO A 258 -2.47 14.94 -11.61
CA PRO A 258 -2.91 13.58 -11.91
C PRO A 258 -2.96 12.71 -10.65
N PHE A 259 -4.04 11.95 -10.51
CA PHE A 259 -4.28 11.01 -9.43
C PHE A 259 -4.74 9.66 -9.98
N PHE A 260 -4.30 8.59 -9.34
CA PHE A 260 -4.91 7.29 -9.49
C PHE A 260 -6.09 7.19 -8.52
N ARG A 261 -7.29 6.99 -9.06
CA ARG A 261 -8.54 6.78 -8.31
C ARG A 261 -8.77 5.29 -8.10
N CYS A 262 -8.99 4.91 -6.85
CA CYS A 262 -9.28 3.55 -6.43
C CYS A 262 -10.54 3.53 -5.57
N VAL A 263 -11.54 2.71 -5.91
CA VAL A 263 -12.85 2.68 -5.23
C VAL A 263 -13.13 1.32 -4.61
N GLN A 264 -12.97 1.17 -3.30
CA GLN A 264 -13.18 -0.15 -2.71
C GLN A 264 -14.67 -0.50 -2.61
N GLY A 265 -15.11 -1.41 -3.49
CA GLY A 265 -16.47 -1.93 -3.51
C GLY A 265 -16.70 -3.00 -2.44
N THR A 266 -17.20 -2.63 -1.26
CA THR A 266 -17.77 -3.62 -0.32
C THR A 266 -19.10 -3.13 0.23
N TYR A 267 -20.18 -3.76 -0.26
CA TYR A 267 -21.55 -3.84 0.28
C TYR A 267 -22.32 -2.59 0.71
N ARG A 268 -21.73 -1.47 1.14
CA ARG A 268 -22.45 -0.24 1.51
C ARG A 268 -21.54 0.98 1.38
N ALA A 269 -21.63 1.62 0.22
CA ALA A 269 -21.09 2.95 -0.06
C ALA A 269 -19.57 3.09 -0.06
N GLU A 270 -19.05 3.72 -1.11
CA GLU A 270 -17.67 3.53 -1.51
C GLU A 270 -16.86 4.77 -1.23
N THR A 271 -15.77 4.59 -0.50
CA THR A 271 -14.82 5.66 -0.26
C THR A 271 -13.74 5.52 -1.33
N ALA A 272 -13.60 6.53 -2.17
CA ALA A 272 -12.54 6.55 -3.18
C ALA A 272 -11.24 7.06 -2.56
N ILE A 273 -10.13 6.47 -2.97
CA ILE A 273 -8.79 6.95 -2.68
C ILE A 273 -8.26 7.64 -3.92
N TYR A 274 -7.64 8.78 -3.72
CA TYR A 274 -6.96 9.52 -4.75
C TYR A 274 -5.48 9.57 -4.41
N THR A 275 -4.68 8.83 -5.17
CA THR A 275 -3.23 8.79 -4.97
C THR A 275 -2.54 9.63 -6.04
N PRO A 276 -1.76 10.66 -5.68
CA PRO A 276 -1.04 11.42 -6.68
C PRO A 276 -0.06 10.55 -7.47
N MET A 277 -0.03 10.76 -8.78
CA MET A 277 0.81 10.02 -9.73
C MET A 277 2.07 10.79 -10.15
N ASP A 278 2.20 12.05 -9.73
CA ASP A 278 3.30 12.94 -10.11
C ASP A 278 4.45 12.90 -9.09
N TYR A 279 4.17 13.21 -7.82
CA TYR A 279 5.15 13.20 -6.74
C TYR A 279 4.51 12.95 -5.38
N TRP A 280 5.26 12.35 -4.46
CA TRP A 280 4.89 12.30 -3.04
C TRP A 280 5.84 13.16 -2.21
N GLU A 281 5.35 13.62 -1.07
CA GLU A 281 6.13 14.42 -0.13
C GLU A 281 6.58 13.57 1.06
N LEU A 282 7.85 13.72 1.43
CA LEU A 282 8.43 13.19 2.67
C LEU A 282 9.03 14.30 3.52
#